data_AF-A0A950PDU6-F1
#
_entry.id   AF-A0A950PDU6-F1
#
_cell.length_a   1.000
_cell.length_b   1.000
_cell.length_c   1.000
_cell.angle_alpha   90.00
_cell.angle_beta   90.00
_cell.angle_gamma   90.00
#
_symmetry.space_group_name_H-M   'P 1'
#
loop_
_entity.id
_entity.type
_entity.pdbx_description
1 polymer ?
#
loop_
_entity_poly.entity_id
_entity_poly.type
_entity_poly.pdbx_seq_one_letter_code
_entity_poly.pdbx_strand_id
1 'polypeptide(L)' 'ATLIKGSPALRRAVPVFEPQPPALAALSRRVKDAFDPRHILNPGRMVDGN' A
#
# COMPACT_ATOMS: atom_id res chain seq x y z
N ALA A 1 28.20 -2.28 -0.78
CA ALA A 1 27.20 -2.34 0.32
C ALA A 1 26.61 -3.74 0.38
N THR A 2 26.26 -4.24 1.57
CA THR A 2 25.70 -5.59 1.77
C THR A 2 24.27 -5.48 2.29
N LEU A 3 23.31 -6.11 1.61
CA LEU A 3 21.90 -6.12 2.02
C LEU A 3 21.60 -7.34 2.90
N ILE A 4 20.75 -7.17 3.92
CA ILE A 4 20.32 -8.25 4.84
C ILE A 4 18.79 -8.33 4.82
N LYS A 5 18.26 -9.55 4.88
CA LYS A 5 16.81 -9.79 4.92
C LYS A 5 16.24 -9.44 6.30
N GLY A 6 15.24 -8.55 6.32
CA GLY A 6 14.50 -8.21 7.54
C GLY A 6 13.65 -9.36 8.08
N SER A 7 13.36 -9.33 9.39
CA SER A 7 12.51 -10.33 10.05
C SER A 7 11.04 -10.23 9.58
N PRO A 8 10.23 -11.29 9.74
CA PRO A 8 8.80 -11.22 9.43
C PRO A 8 8.03 -10.21 10.27
N ALA A 9 8.51 -9.90 11.48
CA ALA A 9 7.93 -8.85 12.32
C ALA A 9 8.22 -7.46 11.73
N LEU A 10 9.47 -7.22 11.31
CA LEU A 10 9.87 -5.97 10.67
C LEU A 10 9.08 -5.71 9.38
N ARG A 11 8.91 -6.74 8.54
CA ARG A 11 8.15 -6.64 7.27
C ARG A 11 6.69 -6.25 7.47
N ARG A 12 6.09 -6.61 8.62
CA ARG A 12 4.71 -6.24 8.96
C ARG A 12 4.60 -4.84 9.55
N ALA A 13 5.65 -4.36 10.21
CA ALA A 13 5.64 -3.07 10.90
C ALA A 13 6.07 -1.90 10.00
N VAL A 14 6.87 -2.16 8.97
CA VAL A 14 7.42 -1.11 8.10
C VAL A 14 6.68 -1.11 6.76
N PRO A 15 5.99 0.00 6.41
CA PRO A 15 5.38 0.16 5.10
C PRO A 15 6.41 -0.02 3.99
N VAL A 16 6.01 -0.67 2.90
CA VAL A 16 6.88 -0.90 1.74
C VAL A 16 7.19 0.42 1.01
N PHE A 17 6.26 1.36 1.04
CA PHE A 17 6.36 2.67 0.39
C PHE A 17 6.35 3.79 1.42
N GLU A 18 7.01 4.88 1.08
CA GLU A 18 6.87 6.13 1.81
C GLU A 18 5.42 6.67 1.73
N PRO A 19 4.98 7.46 2.72
CA PRO A 19 3.68 8.10 2.67
C PRO A 19 3.56 9.02 1.45
N GLN A 20 2.49 8.86 0.67
CA GLN A 20 2.24 9.73 -0.47
C GLN A 20 1.75 11.11 -0.04
N PRO A 21 2.05 12.17 -0.83
CA PRO A 21 1.39 13.46 -0.69
C PRO A 21 -0.14 13.32 -0.68
N PRO A 22 -0.87 14.09 0.15
CA PRO A 22 -2.32 13.90 0.33
C PRO A 22 -3.13 13.94 -0.98
N ALA A 23 -2.77 14.81 -1.91
CA ALA A 23 -3.45 14.94 -3.20
C ALA A 23 -3.29 13.67 -4.07
N LEU A 24 -2.10 13.06 -4.08
CA LEU A 24 -1.83 11.84 -4.84
C LEU A 24 -2.55 10.65 -4.21
N ALA A 25 -2.52 10.54 -2.87
CA ALA A 25 -3.27 9.50 -2.16
C ALA A 25 -4.78 9.57 -2.45
N ALA A 26 -5.36 10.78 -2.49
CA ALA A 26 -6.76 10.99 -2.84
C ALA A 26 -7.07 10.63 -4.30
N LEU A 27 -6.17 10.92 -5.24
CA LEU A 27 -6.31 10.50 -6.63
C LEU A 27 -6.25 8.98 -6.76
N SER A 28 -5.25 8.34 -6.17
CA SER A 28 -5.09 6.88 -6.23
C SER A 28 -6.29 6.14 -5.64
N ARG A 29 -6.87 6.65 -4.53
CA ARG A 29 -8.10 6.08 -3.96
C ARG A 29 -9.27 6.14 -4.93
N ARG A 30 -9.55 7.31 -5.53
CA ARG A 30 -10.64 7.45 -6.52
C ARG A 30 -10.46 6.52 -7.72
N VAL A 31 -9.23 6.35 -8.21
CA VAL A 31 -8.93 5.42 -9.31
C VAL A 31 -9.20 3.98 -8.89
N LYS A 32 -8.79 3.57 -7.68
CA LYS A 32 -9.07 2.24 -7.13
C LYS A 32 -10.56 2.01 -6.97
N ASP A 33 -11.29 2.97 -6.42
CA ASP A 33 -12.73 2.85 -6.16
C ASP A 33 -13.52 2.78 -7.47
N ALA A 34 -13.10 3.51 -8.52
CA ALA A 34 -13.73 3.43 -9.83
C ALA A 34 -13.51 2.07 -10.52
N PHE A 35 -12.36 1.44 -10.30
CA PHE A 35 -12.00 0.16 -10.92
C PHE A 35 -12.50 -1.05 -10.12
N ASP A 36 -12.48 -0.97 -8.79
CA ASP A 36 -12.88 -2.03 -7.88
C ASP A 36 -13.81 -1.48 -6.79
N PRO A 37 -15.06 -1.09 -7.14
CA PRO A 37 -15.99 -0.46 -6.20
C PRO A 37 -16.39 -1.35 -5.01
N ARG A 38 -16.17 -2.67 -5.15
CA ARG A 38 -16.47 -3.67 -4.11
C ARG A 38 -15.23 -4.13 -3.36
N HIS A 39 -14.05 -3.59 -3.67
CA HIS A 39 -12.76 -3.94 -3.06
C HIS A 39 -12.42 -5.44 -3.10
N ILE A 40 -12.81 -6.14 -4.16
CA ILE A 40 -12.60 -7.59 -4.33
C ILE A 40 -11.27 -7.90 -5.02
N LEU A 41 -10.85 -7.05 -5.96
CA LEU A 41 -9.73 -7.31 -6.86
C LEU A 41 -8.38 -6.90 -6.26
N ASN A 42 -8.36 -5.88 -5.39
CA ASN A 42 -7.11 -5.33 -4.84
C ASN A 42 -7.05 -5.25 -3.30
N PRO A 43 -7.53 -6.25 -2.53
CA PRO A 43 -7.45 -6.21 -1.07
C PRO A 43 -5.98 -6.23 -0.61
N GLY A 44 -5.59 -5.25 0.20
CA GLY A 44 -4.23 -5.14 0.78
C GLY A 44 -3.10 -4.95 -0.24
N ARG A 45 -3.41 -4.58 -1.49
CA ARG A 45 -2.37 -4.33 -2.51
C ARG A 45 -1.88 -2.89 -2.46
N MET A 46 -0.54 -2.74 -2.41
CA MET A 46 0.24 -1.49 -2.45
C MET A 46 0.05 -0.53 -1.28
N VAL A 47 -1.11 -0.52 -0.66
CA VAL A 47 -1.38 0.14 0.62
C VAL A 47 -2.06 -0.90 1.50
N ASP A 48 -1.84 -0.82 2.81
CA ASP A 48 -2.55 -1.68 3.74
C ASP A 48 -4.05 -1.53 3.52
N GLY A 49 -4.74 -2.67 3.48
CA GLY A 49 -6.19 -2.71 3.27
C GLY A 49 -6.87 -1.84 4.31
N ASN A 50 -7.85 -1.06 3.86
CA ASN A 50 -8.56 -0.06 4.64
C ASN A 50 -9.16 -0.61 5.94
#